data_AF-M1PIM4-F1
#
_entry.id   AF-M1PIM4-F1
#
_cell.length_a   1.000
_cell.length_b   1.000
_cell.length_c   1.000
_cell.angle_alpha   90.00
_cell.angle_beta   90.00
_cell.angle_gamma   90.00
#
_symmetry.space_group_name_H-M   'P 1'
#
loop_
_entity.id
_entity.type
_entity.pdbx_description
1 polymer ?
#
loop_
_entity_poly.entity_id
_entity_poly.type
_entity_poly.pdbx_seq_one_letter_code
_entity_poly.pdbx_strand_id
1 'polypeptide(L)'
;MTTTRKIVLDVLKPHKPNGVDFATALAQLSPDYHVRLSVVEMDAKTESVIVVVEGNNIAFDSVSELIKKMGASIHSIDEVEVHGSETI
;
A
#
# COMPACT_ATOMS: atom_id res chain seq x y z
N MET A 1 -15.36 -12.10 -13.43
CA MET A 1 -14.66 -10.83 -13.13
C MET A 1 -13.48 -11.12 -12.21
N THR A 2 -12.53 -10.20 -12.03
CA THR A 2 -11.44 -10.35 -11.06
C THR A 2 -11.48 -9.24 -10.04
N THR A 3 -11.03 -9.52 -8.81
CA THR A 3 -10.94 -8.54 -7.72
C THR A 3 -9.61 -8.69 -7.01
N THR A 4 -8.87 -7.59 -6.88
CA THR A 4 -7.61 -7.58 -6.12
C THR A 4 -7.93 -7.50 -4.64
N ARG A 5 -7.46 -8.46 -3.86
CA ARG A 5 -7.77 -8.61 -2.43
C ARG A 5 -6.63 -8.20 -1.51
N LYS A 6 -5.39 -8.36 -1.97
CA LYS A 6 -4.20 -8.01 -1.21
C LYS A 6 -3.10 -7.55 -2.14
N ILE A 7 -2.36 -6.54 -1.71
CA ILE A 7 -1.08 -6.14 -2.30
C ILE A 7 -0.07 -5.91 -1.18
N VAL A 8 1.16 -6.36 -1.41
CA VAL A 8 2.31 -6.10 -0.55
C VAL A 8 3.32 -5.32 -1.37
N LEU A 9 3.72 -4.15 -0.87
CA LEU A 9 4.57 -3.20 -1.58
C LEU A 9 5.83 -2.94 -0.76
N ASP A 10 6.98 -2.99 -1.42
CA ASP A 10 8.21 -2.39 -0.92
C ASP A 10 8.22 -0.90 -1.29
N VAL A 11 8.23 -0.04 -0.28
CA VAL A 11 8.10 1.40 -0.44
C VAL A 11 9.26 2.10 0.26
N LEU A 12 9.97 2.93 -0.49
CA LEU A 12 10.92 3.89 0.07
C LEU A 12 10.21 5.21 0.33
N LYS A 13 10.17 5.65 1.58
CA LYS A 13 9.55 6.92 1.96
C LYS A 13 10.48 7.83 2.74
N PRO A 14 10.25 9.17 2.71
CA PRO A 14 10.87 10.08 3.66
C PRO A 14 10.38 9.81 5.10
N HIS A 15 11.12 10.33 6.09
CA HIS A 15 10.73 10.28 7.50
C HIS A 15 9.38 10.96 7.81
N LYS A 16 8.94 11.88 6.95
CA LYS A 16 7.64 12.56 7.06
C LYS A 16 6.83 12.40 5.76
N PRO A 17 5.54 12.00 5.82
CA PRO A 17 4.76 11.72 7.04
C PRO A 17 5.24 10.46 7.78
N ASN A 18 4.89 10.36 9.08
CA ASN A 18 5.24 9.18 9.89
C ASN A 18 4.41 7.96 9.44
N GLY A 19 4.79 6.76 9.89
CA GLY A 19 4.11 5.52 9.48
C GLY A 19 2.61 5.47 9.81
N VAL A 20 2.17 6.10 10.90
CA VAL A 20 0.75 6.13 11.30
C VAL A 20 -0.06 7.00 10.33
N ASP A 21 0.43 8.20 10.04
CA ASP A 21 -0.23 9.12 9.10
C ASP A 21 -0.24 8.52 7.68
N PHE A 22 0.85 7.88 7.27
CA PHE A 22 0.98 7.20 5.99
C PHE A 22 -0.03 6.05 5.84
N ALA A 23 -0.09 5.16 6.83
CA ALA A 23 -1.06 4.05 6.84
C ALA A 23 -2.51 4.55 6.92
N THR A 24 -2.76 5.60 7.69
CA THR A 24 -4.08 6.21 7.83
C THR A 24 -4.57 6.80 6.51
N ALA A 25 -3.71 7.53 5.79
CA ALA A 25 -4.05 8.09 4.49
C ALA A 25 -4.42 7.00 3.47
N LEU A 26 -3.67 5.88 3.47
CA LEU A 26 -3.98 4.74 2.60
C LEU A 26 -5.30 4.05 2.96
N ALA A 27 -5.57 3.85 4.25
CA ALA A 27 -6.82 3.26 4.71
C ALA A 27 -8.03 4.15 4.40
N GLN A 28 -7.85 5.48 4.28
CA GLN A 28 -8.92 6.41 3.91
C GLN A 28 -9.32 6.36 2.44
N LEU A 29 -8.56 5.69 1.57
CA LEU A 29 -8.93 5.52 0.16
C LEU A 29 -10.23 4.70 0.01
N SER A 30 -10.50 3.77 0.93
CA SER A 30 -11.72 2.97 0.92
C SER A 30 -12.04 2.41 2.30
N PRO A 31 -13.31 2.38 2.74
CA PRO A 31 -13.68 1.92 4.08
C PRO A 31 -13.40 0.43 4.34
N ASP A 32 -13.17 -0.37 3.30
CA ASP A 32 -12.81 -1.78 3.37
C ASP A 32 -11.30 -2.02 3.39
N TYR A 33 -10.47 -0.99 3.31
CA TYR A 33 -9.01 -1.16 3.30
C TYR A 33 -8.48 -1.36 4.71
N HIS A 34 -7.77 -2.46 4.88
CA HIS A 34 -6.97 -2.75 6.05
C HIS A 34 -5.48 -2.61 5.68
N VAL A 35 -4.81 -1.63 6.30
CA VAL A 35 -3.43 -1.27 5.97
C VAL A 35 -2.50 -1.61 7.12
N ARG A 36 -1.43 -2.34 6.81
CA ARG A 36 -0.32 -2.60 7.73
C ARG A 36 0.95 -2.03 7.16
N LEU A 37 1.71 -1.33 7.99
CA LEU A 37 3.03 -0.81 7.64
C LEU A 37 4.05 -1.39 8.59
N SER A 38 5.14 -1.93 8.05
CA SER A 38 6.28 -2.42 8.83
C SER A 38 7.55 -1.73 8.33
N VAL A 39 8.35 -1.18 9.23
CA VAL A 39 9.64 -0.60 8.89
C VAL A 39 10.67 -1.73 8.77
N VAL A 40 11.33 -1.82 7.63
CA VAL A 40 12.39 -2.81 7.38
C VAL A 40 13.74 -2.22 7.71
N GLU A 41 13.99 -1.01 7.25
CA GLU A 41 15.27 -0.32 7.39
C GLU A 41 15.04 1.19 7.53
N MET A 42 15.88 1.84 8.34
CA MET A 42 15.88 3.29 8.50
C MET A 42 17.24 3.84 8.11
N ASP A 43 17.25 4.70 7.09
CA ASP A 43 18.42 5.44 6.63
C ASP A 43 18.44 6.86 7.19
N ALA A 44 19.53 7.58 6.92
CA ALA A 44 19.72 8.97 7.36
C ALA A 44 18.60 9.93 6.91
N LYS A 45 17.96 9.68 5.76
CA LYS A 45 16.92 10.57 5.18
C LYS A 45 15.63 9.87 4.76
N THR A 46 15.66 8.55 4.66
CA THR A 46 14.60 7.70 4.13
C THR A 46 14.38 6.51 5.04
N GLU A 47 13.25 5.85 4.88
CA GLU A 47 12.99 4.55 5.48
C GLU A 47 12.36 3.65 4.42
N SER A 48 12.81 2.40 4.42
CA SER A 48 12.24 1.33 3.61
C SER A 48 11.17 0.64 4.44
N VAL A 49 9.94 0.63 3.92
CA VAL A 49 8.77 0.11 4.60
C VAL A 49 8.02 -0.89 3.72
N ILE A 50 7.59 -1.99 4.32
CA ILE A 50 6.63 -2.90 3.69
C ILE A 50 5.22 -2.42 4.02
N VAL A 51 4.45 -2.14 2.98
CA VAL A 51 3.05 -1.76 3.08
C VAL A 51 2.19 -2.90 2.57
N VAL A 52 1.35 -3.44 3.44
CA VAL A 52 0.33 -4.43 3.09
C VAL A 52 -1.02 -3.73 3.05
N VAL A 53 -1.71 -3.81 1.93
CA VAL A 53 -3.09 -3.34 1.79
C VAL A 53 -3.98 -4.53 1.48
N GLU A 54 -5.00 -4.76 2.30
CA GLU A 54 -6.02 -5.78 2.13
C GLU A 54 -7.38 -5.11 1.94
N GLY A 55 -8.24 -5.63 1.06
CA GLY A 55 -9.54 -5.04 0.75
C GLY A 55 -10.39 -5.93 -0.16
N ASN A 56 -11.60 -5.50 -0.50
CA ASN A 56 -12.51 -6.25 -1.34
C ASN A 56 -12.30 -6.00 -2.84
N ASN A 57 -11.83 -4.81 -3.19
CA ASN A 57 -11.45 -4.46 -4.55
C ASN A 57 -10.40 -3.34 -4.55
N ILE A 58 -9.14 -3.71 -4.43
CA ILE A 58 -8.04 -2.76 -4.32
C ILE A 58 -7.79 -2.07 -5.67
N ALA A 59 -7.95 -0.74 -5.68
CA ALA A 59 -7.60 0.11 -6.81
C ALA A 59 -6.11 0.48 -6.71
N PHE A 60 -5.25 -0.38 -7.28
CA PHE A 60 -3.79 -0.21 -7.20
C PHE A 60 -3.33 1.17 -7.70
N ASP A 61 -3.94 1.69 -8.78
CA ASP A 61 -3.59 3.01 -9.31
C ASP A 61 -3.79 4.11 -8.26
N SER A 62 -4.93 4.11 -7.55
CA SER A 62 -5.21 5.08 -6.47
C SER A 62 -4.24 4.95 -5.30
N VAL A 63 -3.91 3.71 -4.91
CA VAL A 63 -2.89 3.45 -3.88
C VAL A 63 -1.52 4.01 -4.32
N SER A 64 -1.11 3.70 -5.55
CA SER A 64 0.18 4.11 -6.09
C SER A 64 0.32 5.62 -6.23
N GLU A 65 -0.76 6.30 -6.64
CA GLU A 65 -0.81 7.76 -6.73
C GLU A 65 -0.70 8.41 -5.36
N LEU A 66 -1.38 7.87 -4.35
CA LEU A 66 -1.33 8.43 -3.00
C LEU A 66 0.05 8.26 -2.38
N ILE A 67 0.69 7.10 -2.55
CA ILE A 67 2.08 6.86 -2.12
C ILE A 67 3.02 7.91 -2.74
N LYS A 68 2.92 8.15 -4.06
CA LYS A 68 3.71 9.17 -4.76
C LYS A 68 3.42 10.58 -4.25
N LYS A 69 2.16 10.93 -3.99
CA LYS A 69 1.76 12.24 -3.44
C LYS A 69 2.35 12.51 -2.05
N MET A 70 2.59 11.46 -1.26
CA MET A 70 3.25 11.55 0.05
C MET A 70 4.79 11.62 -0.05
N GLY A 71 5.35 11.70 -1.26
CA GLY A 71 6.79 11.77 -1.49
C GLY A 71 7.50 10.43 -1.38
N ALA A 72 6.76 9.32 -1.41
CA ALA A 72 7.29 7.96 -1.37
C ALA A 72 7.30 7.32 -2.76
N SER A 73 8.14 6.29 -2.91
CA SER A 73 8.34 5.56 -4.16
C SER A 73 8.11 4.08 -3.92
N ILE A 74 7.34 3.43 -4.80
CA ILE A 74 7.19 1.96 -4.80
C ILE A 74 8.40 1.38 -5.55
N HIS A 75 9.17 0.53 -4.87
CA HIS A 75 10.29 -0.19 -5.48
C HIS A 75 9.81 -1.45 -6.19
N SER A 76 8.98 -2.25 -5.52
CA SER A 76 8.42 -3.49 -6.05
C SER A 76 7.04 -3.80 -5.47
N ILE A 77 6.32 -4.66 -6.18
CA ILE A 77 5.13 -5.36 -5.68
C ILE A 77 5.61 -6.75 -5.31
N ASP A 78 5.69 -7.03 -4.01
CA ASP A 78 6.30 -8.25 -3.49
C ASP A 78 5.30 -9.42 -3.44
N GLU A 79 4.01 -9.11 -3.23
CA GLU A 79 2.94 -10.10 -3.20
C GLU A 79 1.64 -9.48 -3.70
N VAL A 80 0.83 -10.28 -4.40
CA VAL A 80 -0.50 -9.88 -4.86
C VAL A 80 -1.47 -11.05 -4.77
N GLU A 81 -2.67 -10.79 -4.26
CA GLU A 81 -3.77 -11.76 -4.22
C GLU A 81 -4.93 -11.25 -5.07
N VAL A 82 -5.33 -12.04 -6.07
CA VAL A 82 -6.43 -11.71 -6.97
C VAL A 82 -7.42 -12.87 -6.98
N HIS A 83 -8.69 -12.57 -6.75
CA HIS A 83 -9.78 -13.55 -6.79
C HIS A 83 -10.52 -13.42 -8.11
N GLY A 84 -10.67 -14.53 -8.82
CA GLY A 84 -11.62 -14.65 -9.92
C GLY A 84 -13.02 -14.98 -9.41
N SER A 85 -14.03 -14.40 -10.05
CA SER A 85 -15.43 -14.81 -9.90
C SER A 85 -15.99 -15.23 -11.26
N GLU A 86 -16.67 -16.38 -11.30
CA GLU A 86 -17.52 -16.75 -12.42
C GLU A 86 -18.82 -15.94 -12.36
N THR A 87 -19.21 -15.36 -13.49
CA THR A 87 -20.58 -14.91 -13.68
C THR A 87 -21.41 -16.17 -13.94
N ILE A 88 -22.25 -16.56 -12.99
CA ILE A 88 -23.33 -17.52 -13.24
C ILE A 88 -24.44 -16.78 -14.00
#